data_AF-A0A940G6F9-F1
#
_entry.id   AF-A0A940G6F9-F1
#
_cell.length_a   1.000
_cell.length_b   1.000
_cell.length_c   1.000
_cell.angle_alpha   90.00
_cell.angle_beta   90.00
_cell.angle_gamma   90.00
#
_symmetry.space_group_name_H-M   'P 1'
#
loop_
_entity.id
_entity.type
_entity.pdbx_description
1 polymer ?
#
loop_
_entity_poly.entity_id
_entity_poly.type
_entity_poly.pdbx_seq_one_letter_code
_entity_poly.pdbx_strand_id
1 'polypeptide(L)'
;PVDWSRVRRVRVLGGLQAYEMAMKLAYEGIRVDEIIESVEDAVDAFFALPEPSHGVKTVIFSADGMRRTRRHLGLYDADTEHVA
;
A
#
# COMPACT_ATOMS: atom_id res chain seq x y z
N PRO A 1 12.58 12.53 -11.38
CA PRO A 1 11.72 11.52 -12.04
C PRO A 1 11.76 10.20 -11.25
N VAL A 2 10.66 9.45 -11.19
CA VAL A 2 10.62 8.12 -10.52
C VAL A 2 10.85 7.05 -11.59
N ASP A 3 11.73 6.08 -11.33
CA ASP A 3 11.97 4.94 -12.22
C ASP A 3 11.05 3.78 -11.83
N TRP A 4 10.17 3.38 -12.76
CA TRP A 4 9.24 2.28 -12.58
C TRP A 4 9.62 0.99 -13.31
N SER A 5 10.80 0.93 -13.93
CA SER A 5 11.22 -0.18 -14.81
C SER A 5 11.14 -1.57 -14.18
N ARG A 6 11.17 -1.65 -12.84
CA ARG A 6 11.08 -2.90 -12.06
C ARG A 6 9.68 -3.22 -11.53
N VAL A 7 8.73 -2.32 -11.68
CA VAL A 7 7.34 -2.50 -11.23
C VAL A 7 6.48 -2.82 -12.45
N ARG A 8 5.86 -4.00 -12.47
CA ARG A 8 4.98 -4.41 -13.58
C ARG A 8 3.50 -4.41 -13.21
N ARG A 9 3.19 -4.55 -11.93
CA ARG A 9 1.82 -4.71 -11.42
C ARG A 9 1.72 -4.23 -9.98
N VAL A 10 0.66 -3.52 -9.69
CA VAL A 10 0.23 -3.13 -8.35
C VAL A 10 -1.07 -3.89 -8.05
N ARG A 11 -1.07 -4.68 -6.98
CA ARG A 11 -2.23 -5.51 -6.62
C ARG A 11 -3.36 -4.69 -6.02
N VAL A 12 -3.01 -3.78 -5.11
CA VAL A 12 -3.95 -2.88 -4.44
C VAL A 12 -3.33 -1.50 -4.43
N LEU A 13 -4.10 -0.50 -4.82
CA LEU A 13 -3.74 0.91 -4.75
C LEU A 13 -4.80 1.65 -3.93
N GLY A 14 -4.39 2.44 -2.94
CA GLY A 14 -5.37 3.13 -2.11
C GLY A 14 -4.97 4.49 -1.59
N GLY A 15 -5.89 5.08 -0.82
CA GLY A 15 -5.81 6.45 -0.33
C GLY A 15 -6.52 7.47 -1.22
N LEU A 16 -6.60 8.72 -0.74
CA LEU A 16 -7.38 9.79 -1.37
C LEU A 16 -6.94 10.14 -2.81
N GLN A 17 -5.68 9.87 -3.15
CA GLN A 17 -5.12 10.13 -4.48
C GLN A 17 -4.98 8.85 -5.32
N ALA A 18 -5.67 7.76 -4.95
CA ALA A 18 -5.51 6.47 -5.62
C ALA A 18 -5.83 6.55 -7.12
N TYR A 19 -6.86 7.30 -7.52
CA TYR A 19 -7.20 7.48 -8.94
C TYR A 19 -6.14 8.28 -9.72
N GLU A 20 -5.60 9.36 -9.14
CA GLU A 20 -4.51 10.13 -9.76
C GLU A 20 -3.26 9.26 -9.95
N MET A 21 -2.92 8.46 -8.92
CA MET A 21 -1.81 7.52 -8.98
C MET A 21 -2.08 6.38 -9.99
N ALA A 22 -3.31 5.87 -10.06
CA ALA A 22 -3.70 4.84 -11.03
C ALA A 22 -3.51 5.35 -12.47
N MET A 23 -3.95 6.58 -12.74
CA MET A 23 -3.74 7.23 -14.03
C MET A 23 -2.25 7.33 -14.36
N LYS A 24 -1.43 7.79 -13.42
CA LYS A 24 0.02 7.86 -13.60
C LYS A 24 0.63 6.50 -13.90
N LEU A 25 0.29 5.47 -13.14
CA LEU A 25 0.77 4.10 -13.36
C LEU A 25 0.32 3.55 -14.72
N ALA A 26 -0.89 3.90 -15.17
CA ALA A 26 -1.38 3.52 -16.49
C ALA A 26 -0.56 4.13 -17.63
N TYR A 27 -0.13 5.40 -17.50
CA TYR A 27 0.80 6.02 -18.46
C TYR A 27 2.15 5.32 -18.52
N GLU A 28 2.60 4.74 -17.41
CA GLU A 28 3.84 3.96 -17.31
C GLU A 28 3.63 2.48 -17.75
N GLY A 29 2.42 2.10 -18.18
CA GLY A 29 2.09 0.73 -18.59
C GLY A 29 1.99 -0.28 -17.44
N ILE A 30 1.82 0.20 -16.21
CA ILE A 30 1.76 -0.62 -15.00
C ILE A 30 0.31 -0.96 -14.68
N ARG A 31 0.02 -2.26 -14.59
CA ARG A 31 -1.33 -2.74 -14.26
C ARG A 31 -1.65 -2.51 -12.79
N VAL A 32 -2.80 -1.90 -12.50
CA VAL A 32 -3.42 -1.87 -11.16
C VAL A 32 -4.61 -2.82 -11.17
N ASP A 33 -4.68 -3.76 -10.24
CA ASP A 33 -5.82 -4.70 -10.20
C ASP A 33 -7.02 -4.11 -9.46
N GLU A 34 -6.78 -3.40 -8.36
CA GLU A 34 -7.82 -2.91 -7.47
C GLU A 34 -7.45 -1.51 -6.94
N ILE A 35 -8.41 -0.60 -6.97
CA ILE A 35 -8.28 0.79 -6.50
C ILE A 35 -9.30 1.00 -5.38
N ILE A 36 -8.83 1.36 -4.18
CA ILE A 36 -9.64 1.49 -2.97
C ILE A 36 -9.31 2.80 -2.27
N GLU A 37 -10.23 3.77 -2.22
CA GLU A 37 -9.95 5.10 -1.65
C GLU A 37 -9.63 5.08 -0.15
N SER A 38 -10.28 4.18 0.59
CA SER A 38 -10.05 3.94 2.02
C SER A 38 -8.68 3.28 2.24
N VAL A 39 -7.86 3.86 3.12
CA VAL A 39 -6.53 3.28 3.43
C VAL A 39 -6.72 1.99 4.23
N GLU A 40 -7.69 1.98 5.12
CA GLU A 40 -8.07 0.87 5.99
C GLU A 40 -8.49 -0.34 5.14
N ASP A 41 -9.45 -0.15 4.22
CA ASP A 41 -9.93 -1.23 3.36
C ASP A 41 -8.86 -1.70 2.37
N ALA A 42 -8.00 -0.79 1.87
CA ALA A 42 -6.88 -1.15 0.99
C ALA A 42 -5.84 -2.01 1.72
N VAL A 43 -5.59 -1.74 2.99
CA VAL A 43 -4.69 -2.52 3.84
C VAL A 43 -5.28 -3.90 4.11
N ASP A 44 -6.58 -3.98 4.41
CA ASP A 44 -7.27 -5.25 4.64
C ASP A 44 -7.25 -6.12 3.36
N ALA A 45 -7.56 -5.52 2.20
CA ALA A 45 -7.46 -6.18 0.90
C ALA A 45 -6.04 -6.67 0.61
N PHE A 46 -5.02 -5.87 0.92
CA PHE A 46 -3.62 -6.24 0.75
C PHE A 46 -3.22 -7.44 1.64
N PHE A 47 -3.64 -7.46 2.90
CA PHE A 47 -3.33 -8.59 3.80
C PHE A 47 -4.07 -9.86 3.41
N ALA A 48 -5.30 -9.75 2.89
CA ALA A 48 -6.08 -10.86 2.37
C ALA A 48 -5.49 -11.50 1.09
N LEU A 49 -4.52 -10.85 0.42
CA LEU A 49 -3.83 -11.44 -0.72
C LEU A 49 -3.10 -12.74 -0.31
N PRO A 50 -3.11 -13.77 -1.17
CA PRO A 50 -2.35 -15.00 -0.92
C PRO A 50 -0.87 -14.70 -0.79
N GLU A 51 -0.14 -15.60 -0.13
CA GLU A 51 1.31 -15.55 -0.08
C GLU A 51 1.90 -15.55 -1.50
N PRO A 52 2.82 -14.64 -1.82
CA PRO A 52 3.43 -14.62 -3.14
C PRO A 52 4.27 -15.89 -3.34
N SER A 53 4.23 -16.47 -4.53
CA SER A 53 5.09 -17.62 -4.86
C SER A 53 6.58 -17.27 -4.88
N HIS A 54 6.91 -15.98 -5.04
CA HIS A 54 8.27 -15.45 -5.04
C HIS A 54 8.30 -14.04 -4.43
N GLY A 55 9.29 -13.77 -3.58
CA GLY A 55 9.51 -12.47 -2.96
C GLY A 55 8.65 -12.24 -1.71
N VAL A 56 8.49 -10.97 -1.33
CA VAL A 56 7.71 -10.56 -0.15
C VAL A 56 6.59 -9.60 -0.58
N LYS A 57 5.47 -9.61 0.14
CA LYS A 57 4.42 -8.60 -0.06
C LYS A 57 4.98 -7.23 0.35
N THR A 58 5.06 -6.32 -0.60
CA THR A 58 5.67 -4.99 -0.40
C THR A 58 4.59 -3.92 -0.46
N VAL A 59 4.61 -3.01 0.50
CA VAL A 59 3.78 -1.79 0.48
C VAL A 59 4.68 -0.56 0.40
N ILE A 60 4.25 0.41 -0.40
CA ILE A 60 4.84 1.76 -0.45
C ILE A 60 3.79 2.73 0.08
N PHE A 61 4.13 3.47 1.13
CA PHE A 61 3.23 4.43 1.76
C PHE A 61 3.72 5.86 1.55
N SER A 62 2.78 6.80 1.44
CA SER A 62 3.04 8.18 1.87
C SER A 62 3.14 8.22 3.41
N ALA A 63 3.69 9.31 3.97
CA ALA A 63 3.75 9.47 5.42
C ALA A 63 2.36 9.37 6.07
N ASP A 64 1.32 9.88 5.42
CA ASP A 64 -0.05 9.81 5.91
C ASP A 64 -0.65 8.40 5.81
N GLY A 65 -0.46 7.74 4.66
CA GLY A 65 -0.89 6.35 4.47
C GLY A 65 -0.27 5.41 5.51
N MET A 66 1.00 5.62 5.86
CA MET A 66 1.66 4.86 6.92
C MET A 66 1.03 5.12 8.29
N ARG A 67 0.76 6.38 8.66
CA ARG A 67 0.12 6.71 9.95
C ARG A 67 -1.28 6.11 10.06
N ARG A 68 -2.10 6.22 9.02
CA ARG A 68 -3.44 5.63 8.99
C ARG A 68 -3.39 4.11 9.07
N THR A 69 -2.49 3.48 8.32
CA THR A 69 -2.24 2.02 8.41
C THR A 69 -1.84 1.62 9.83
N ARG A 70 -0.86 2.31 10.44
CA ARG A 70 -0.45 2.01 11.82
C ARG A 70 -1.60 2.18 12.80
N ARG A 71 -2.43 3.22 12.63
CA ARG A 71 -3.62 3.41 13.45
C ARG A 71 -4.61 2.26 13.30
N HIS A 72 -4.92 1.87 12.07
CA HIS A 72 -5.84 0.77 11.73
C HIS A 72 -5.37 -0.57 12.31
N LEU A 73 -4.07 -0.83 12.26
CA LEU A 73 -3.47 -2.08 12.76
C LEU A 73 -3.16 -2.07 14.27
N GLY A 74 -3.47 -0.99 15.00
CA GLY A 74 -3.12 -0.91 16.43
C GLY A 74 -1.63 -0.65 16.72
N LEU A 75 -0.84 -0.24 15.71
CA LEU A 75 0.62 -0.03 15.77
C LEU A 75 1.02 1.43 16.04
N TYR A 76 0.10 2.24 16.57
CA TYR A 76 0.30 3.66 16.80
C TYR A 76 1.04 3.97 18.12
N ASP A 77 1.18 2.99 19.02
CA ASP A 77 1.85 3.10 20.32
C ASP A 77 3.21 2.38 20.40
N ALA A 78 3.74 1.86 19.28
CA ALA A 78 4.96 1.04 19.27
C ALA A 78 6.28 1.77 19.65
N ASP A 79 6.20 2.99 20.19
CA ASP A 79 7.32 3.76 20.77
C ASP A 79 7.39 3.70 22.31
N THR A 80 6.56 2.91 23.00
CA THR A 80 6.73 2.69 24.45
C THR A 80 7.19 1.27 24.73
N GLU A 81 8.49 1.10 24.98
CA GLU A 81 8.98 0.01 25.81
C GLU A 81 8.18 -0.01 27.12
N HIS A 82 7.30 -0.99 27.28
CA HIS A 82 6.96 -1.51 28.58
C HIS A 82 7.74 -2.81 28.76
N VAL A 83 9.02 -2.64 29.11
CA VAL A 83 9.76 -3.66 29.83
C VAL A 83 9.24 -3.62 31.26
N ALA A 84 8.50 -4.64 31.65
CA ALA A 84 8.11 -4.90 33.03
C ALA A 84 9.33 -5.30 33.89
#